data_AF-A0A7W8C4Y5-F1
#
_entry.id   AF-A0A7W8C4Y5-F1
#
_cell.length_a   1.000
_cell.length_b   1.000
_cell.length_c   1.000
_cell.angle_alpha   90.00
_cell.angle_beta   90.00
_cell.angle_gamma   90.00
#
_symmetry.space_group_name_H-M   'P 1'
#
loop_
_entity.id
_entity.type
_entity.pdbx_description
1 polymer ?
#
loop_
_entity_poly.entity_id
_entity_poly.type
_entity_poly.pdbx_seq_one_letter_code
_entity_poly.pdbx_strand_id
1 'polypeptide(L)'
;MATPHIEPHLVMADEQGNVYDDEHLLMVCRRGAQWGLPRPDELMPLPEESEFFLLPGRQAVGLDPDTGEITSPEGEAQLAVAAFASPAHTLSAHPAYTSNPGAPLLPLFAYGAIGFARGRFYICAKRVDTDPRQVFTRIPRHRIEQGARRLLSEYPKNRLVRHIMDNCVARYDCPAARNFALGRYEAPLPTSRACNARCVGCISAQDNDSPVAVTPQCRLAFTPEPAEVAEIMRIHAGRESRTPIYSFGQGCEGDPLMNPDLLEESIRLFRSGGGLGTVNCNTNASRPQAVARLAEAGLTSMRVSINSARPTLYERYYRPADYNLDDVCAAIREARSRGIFVSLNLLFFPGVTDTEEELEALARMVGENGVSMIQWRNLNIDPEWYFNLMKQGSENGGTLELSPSMGLIQFMKRLKKLCPWLRHGYFNPYVGEKAELTAPMPGTWSLPEPRAKEGALAPGESASDDGTSDEYSDGTETAVVQE
;
A
#
# COMPACT_ATOMS: atom_id res chain seq x y z
N MET A 1 -26.91 -9.45 -13.01
CA MET A 1 -27.46 -9.65 -11.65
C MET A 1 -26.84 -8.60 -10.76
N ALA A 2 -27.64 -7.74 -10.13
CA ALA A 2 -27.12 -6.74 -9.19
C ALA A 2 -26.42 -7.47 -8.03
N THR A 3 -25.22 -7.03 -7.67
CA THR A 3 -24.54 -7.54 -6.47
C THR A 3 -25.48 -7.36 -5.29
N PRO A 4 -25.81 -8.41 -4.52
CA PRO A 4 -26.75 -8.27 -3.43
C PRO A 4 -26.26 -7.20 -2.45
N HIS A 5 -27.16 -6.31 -2.03
CA HIS A 5 -26.87 -5.33 -0.98
C HIS A 5 -26.43 -6.10 0.28
N ILE A 6 -25.25 -5.77 0.80
CA ILE A 6 -24.71 -6.36 2.03
C ILE A 6 -24.79 -5.28 3.09
N GLU A 7 -25.45 -5.59 4.20
CA GLU A 7 -25.54 -4.76 5.40
C GLU A 7 -24.80 -5.51 6.51
N PRO A 8 -23.51 -5.21 6.73
CA PRO A 8 -22.76 -5.79 7.83
C PRO A 8 -23.22 -5.19 9.16
N HIS A 9 -23.41 -6.04 10.14
CA HIS A 9 -23.62 -5.68 11.53
C HIS A 9 -22.29 -5.37 12.22
N LEU A 10 -22.37 -4.54 13.27
CA LEU A 10 -21.25 -4.22 14.14
C LEU A 10 -20.62 -5.51 14.68
N VAL A 11 -19.30 -5.56 14.70
CA VAL A 11 -18.53 -6.63 15.35
C VAL A 11 -17.79 -6.04 16.54
N MET A 12 -17.95 -6.68 17.68
CA MET A 12 -17.37 -6.28 18.96
C MET A 12 -16.78 -7.47 19.70
N ALA A 13 -16.04 -7.19 20.77
CA ALA A 13 -15.46 -8.23 21.60
C ALA A 13 -15.61 -7.95 23.09
N ASP A 14 -15.63 -9.02 23.88
CA ASP A 14 -15.49 -8.97 25.32
C ASP A 14 -14.01 -8.84 25.75
N GLU A 15 -13.78 -8.67 27.05
CA GLU A 15 -12.43 -8.55 27.61
C GLU A 15 -11.60 -9.84 27.46
N GLN A 16 -12.24 -10.98 27.24
CA GLN A 16 -11.59 -12.27 27.01
C GLN A 16 -11.21 -12.48 25.54
N GLY A 17 -11.65 -11.58 24.66
CA GLY A 17 -11.37 -11.62 23.22
C GLY A 17 -12.32 -12.50 22.42
N ASN A 18 -13.45 -12.92 22.99
CA ASN A 18 -14.50 -13.56 22.20
C ASN A 18 -15.19 -12.48 21.35
N VAL A 19 -15.42 -12.81 20.08
CA VAL A 19 -15.96 -11.88 19.08
C VAL A 19 -17.44 -12.17 18.86
N TYR A 20 -18.25 -11.11 18.87
CA TYR A 20 -19.70 -11.15 18.70
C TYR A 20 -20.12 -10.15 17.62
N ASP A 21 -21.22 -10.44 16.94
CA ASP A 21 -21.96 -9.45 16.14
C ASP A 21 -23.15 -8.89 16.93
N ASP A 22 -23.47 -7.62 16.68
CA ASP A 22 -24.65 -6.97 17.25
C ASP A 22 -25.90 -7.29 16.40
N GLU A 23 -27.00 -7.68 17.02
CA GLU A 23 -28.22 -8.08 16.32
C GLU A 23 -28.93 -6.92 15.60
N HIS A 24 -28.65 -5.67 15.98
CA HIS A 24 -29.38 -4.49 15.52
C HIS A 24 -28.46 -3.43 14.90
N LEU A 25 -27.31 -3.16 15.52
CA LEU A 25 -26.42 -2.08 15.10
C LEU A 25 -25.65 -2.45 13.83
N LEU A 26 -25.66 -1.55 12.86
CA LEU A 26 -24.90 -1.68 11.63
C LEU A 26 -23.45 -1.25 11.81
N MET A 27 -22.56 -1.88 11.04
CA MET A 27 -21.15 -1.56 10.98
C MET A 27 -20.92 -0.11 10.55
N VAL A 28 -20.18 0.64 11.37
CA VAL A 28 -19.66 1.97 11.04
C VAL A 28 -18.17 1.88 10.72
N CYS A 29 -17.75 2.65 9.73
CA CYS A 29 -16.35 2.76 9.34
C CYS A 29 -15.89 4.22 9.31
N ARG A 30 -14.58 4.40 9.39
CA ARG A 30 -13.89 5.69 9.44
C ARG A 30 -13.00 5.88 8.22
N ARG A 31 -13.11 7.06 7.60
CA ARG A 31 -12.19 7.58 6.57
C ARG A 31 -11.76 8.98 7.00
N GLY A 32 -10.55 9.11 7.52
CA GLY A 32 -10.09 10.37 8.10
C GLY A 32 -10.99 10.82 9.26
N ALA A 33 -11.67 11.97 9.11
CA ALA A 33 -12.65 12.48 10.09
C ALA A 33 -14.08 11.97 9.85
N GLN A 34 -14.36 11.35 8.70
CA GLN A 34 -15.71 10.97 8.31
C GLN A 34 -16.06 9.60 8.84
N TRP A 35 -17.17 9.51 9.55
CA TRP A 35 -17.77 8.25 10.01
C TRP A 35 -19.04 7.98 9.21
N GLY A 36 -19.32 6.72 8.95
CA GLY A 36 -20.56 6.31 8.30
C GLY A 36 -20.52 4.86 7.87
N LEU A 37 -21.59 4.42 7.19
CA LEU A 37 -21.68 3.08 6.66
C LEU A 37 -20.58 2.80 5.61
N PRO A 38 -20.16 1.54 5.48
CA PRO A 38 -19.30 1.13 4.38
C PRO A 38 -19.98 1.39 3.03
N ARG A 39 -19.19 1.79 2.02
CA ARG A 39 -19.72 1.91 0.66
C ARG A 39 -19.87 0.51 0.06
N PRO A 40 -20.93 0.21 -0.72
CA PRO A 40 -21.14 -1.15 -1.24
C PRO A 40 -19.99 -1.69 -2.09
N ASP A 41 -19.29 -0.83 -2.83
CA ASP A 41 -18.14 -1.22 -3.65
C ASP A 41 -16.87 -1.48 -2.83
N GLU A 42 -16.82 -1.02 -1.58
CA GLU A 42 -15.67 -1.10 -0.68
C GLU A 42 -15.70 -2.30 0.28
N LEU A 43 -16.74 -3.13 0.23
CA LEU A 43 -16.87 -4.35 1.04
C LEU A 43 -16.45 -5.59 0.26
N MET A 44 -15.69 -6.45 0.92
CA MET A 44 -15.42 -7.81 0.42
C MET A 44 -15.41 -8.81 1.58
N PRO A 45 -15.64 -10.11 1.31
CA PRO A 45 -15.44 -11.14 2.32
C PRO A 45 -14.03 -11.07 2.91
N LEU A 46 -13.91 -11.26 4.22
CA LEU A 46 -12.61 -11.28 4.90
C LEU A 46 -11.72 -12.37 4.26
N PRO A 47 -10.51 -12.03 3.76
CA PRO A 47 -9.60 -13.02 3.21
C PRO A 47 -9.17 -14.04 4.27
N GLU A 48 -9.00 -15.30 3.88
CA GLU A 48 -8.73 -16.43 4.80
C GLU A 48 -7.46 -16.27 5.65
N GLU A 49 -6.38 -15.68 5.10
CA GLU A 49 -5.12 -15.42 5.81
C GLU A 49 -5.11 -14.07 6.57
N SER A 50 -6.29 -13.52 6.87
CA SER A 50 -6.43 -12.29 7.66
C SER A 50 -6.49 -12.60 9.15
N GLU A 51 -6.10 -11.64 9.97
CA GLU A 51 -6.07 -11.77 11.44
C GLU A 51 -7.00 -10.75 12.09
N PHE A 52 -7.62 -11.10 13.21
CA PHE A 52 -8.43 -10.19 14.02
C PHE A 52 -7.58 -9.50 15.06
N PHE A 53 -7.86 -8.23 15.32
CA PHE A 53 -7.24 -7.45 16.38
C PHE A 53 -8.29 -6.85 17.30
N LEU A 54 -8.13 -7.11 18.59
CA LEU A 54 -8.78 -6.32 19.63
C LEU A 54 -8.11 -4.96 19.69
N LEU A 55 -8.89 -3.91 19.97
CA LEU A 55 -8.39 -2.54 20.11
C LEU A 55 -8.51 -2.11 21.58
N PRO A 56 -7.48 -2.34 22.43
CA PRO A 56 -7.57 -2.05 23.86
C PRO A 56 -7.94 -0.59 24.14
N GLY A 57 -8.90 -0.36 25.03
CA GLY A 57 -9.36 0.98 25.39
C GLY A 57 -10.14 1.71 24.29
N ARG A 58 -10.55 1.02 23.21
CA ARG A 58 -11.45 1.55 22.18
C ARG A 58 -12.80 0.88 22.31
N GLN A 59 -13.85 1.68 22.49
CA GLN A 59 -15.22 1.21 22.54
C GLN A 59 -15.81 1.12 21.12
N ALA A 60 -16.44 -0.01 20.83
CA ALA A 60 -17.17 -0.24 19.59
C ALA A 60 -18.34 0.75 19.46
N VAL A 61 -18.64 1.17 18.23
CA VAL A 61 -19.80 1.99 17.92
C VAL A 61 -20.45 1.50 16.64
N GLY A 62 -21.77 1.53 16.59
CA GLY A 62 -22.56 1.10 15.45
C GLY A 62 -23.63 2.14 15.10
N LEU A 63 -24.18 2.04 13.90
CA LEU A 63 -25.31 2.87 13.46
C LEU A 63 -26.60 2.14 13.79
N ASP A 64 -27.46 2.78 14.57
CA ASP A 64 -28.84 2.32 14.76
C ASP A 64 -29.65 2.67 13.49
N PRO A 65 -30.19 1.67 12.76
CA PRO A 65 -30.93 1.90 11.53
C PRO A 65 -32.28 2.60 11.75
N ASP A 66 -32.87 2.51 12.95
CA ASP A 66 -34.18 3.09 13.25
C ASP A 66 -34.07 4.59 13.56
N THR A 67 -33.04 4.99 14.28
CA THR A 67 -32.80 6.39 14.68
C THR A 67 -31.85 7.12 13.72
N GLY A 68 -30.96 6.40 13.03
CA GLY A 68 -29.89 6.96 12.22
C GLY A 68 -28.72 7.52 13.04
N GLU A 69 -28.69 7.27 14.35
CA GLU A 69 -27.64 7.75 15.24
C GLU A 69 -26.51 6.71 15.40
N ILE A 70 -25.28 7.20 15.61
CA ILE A 70 -24.14 6.34 15.95
C ILE A 70 -24.10 6.21 17.46
N THR A 71 -24.25 5.00 17.97
CA THR A 71 -24.32 4.69 19.40
C THR A 71 -23.37 3.57 19.78
N SER A 72 -23.10 3.43 21.08
CA SER A 72 -22.38 2.28 21.64
C SER A 72 -23.33 1.07 21.73
N PRO A 73 -22.82 -0.16 21.54
CA PRO A 73 -23.62 -1.36 21.74
C PRO A 73 -23.99 -1.55 23.22
N GLU A 74 -25.12 -2.18 23.48
CA GLU A 74 -25.53 -2.59 24.82
C GLU A 74 -24.79 -3.86 25.26
N GLY A 75 -24.69 -4.09 26.58
CA GLY A 75 -24.09 -5.30 27.15
C GLY A 75 -22.61 -5.20 27.51
N GLU A 76 -22.00 -6.37 27.77
CA GLU A 76 -20.63 -6.49 28.31
C GLU A 76 -19.53 -6.42 27.23
N ALA A 77 -19.84 -6.79 25.98
CA ALA A 77 -18.89 -6.81 24.87
C ALA A 77 -18.77 -5.41 24.22
N GLN A 78 -17.92 -4.55 24.77
CA GLN A 78 -17.82 -3.16 24.32
C GLN A 78 -16.55 -2.85 23.52
N LEU A 79 -15.62 -3.80 23.34
CA LEU A 79 -14.35 -3.50 22.68
C LEU A 79 -14.48 -3.51 21.16
N ALA A 80 -13.90 -2.49 20.54
CA ALA A 80 -13.80 -2.42 19.09
C ALA A 80 -12.84 -3.50 18.54
N VAL A 81 -13.23 -4.07 17.40
CA VAL A 81 -12.45 -5.08 16.69
C VAL A 81 -12.05 -4.56 15.31
N ALA A 82 -10.84 -4.88 14.89
CA ALA A 82 -10.35 -4.64 13.53
C ALA A 82 -9.90 -5.96 12.89
N ALA A 83 -9.62 -5.94 11.59
CA ALA A 83 -8.85 -7.00 10.96
C ALA A 83 -7.65 -6.49 10.17
N PHE A 84 -6.57 -7.26 10.22
CA PHE A 84 -5.45 -7.16 9.31
C PHE A 84 -5.77 -7.89 8.02
N ALA A 85 -5.91 -7.15 6.92
CA ALA A 85 -6.12 -7.78 5.62
C ALA A 85 -4.84 -8.48 5.15
N SER A 86 -4.97 -9.75 4.73
CA SER A 86 -3.85 -10.49 4.12
C SER A 86 -3.20 -9.70 2.95
N PRO A 87 -1.90 -9.93 2.65
CA PRO A 87 -1.22 -9.29 1.53
C PRO A 87 -2.03 -9.34 0.22
N ALA A 88 -1.82 -8.36 -0.67
CA ALA A 88 -2.63 -8.11 -1.87
C ALA A 88 -4.00 -7.44 -1.65
N HIS A 89 -4.35 -7.10 -0.41
CA HIS A 89 -5.58 -6.36 -0.07
C HIS A 89 -5.25 -5.00 0.55
N THR A 90 -5.84 -3.94 0.01
CA THR A 90 -5.70 -2.57 0.52
C THR A 90 -6.99 -2.15 1.20
N LEU A 91 -6.88 -1.66 2.43
CA LEU A 91 -7.99 -1.18 3.23
C LEU A 91 -8.60 0.08 2.60
N SER A 92 -9.93 0.14 2.56
CA SER A 92 -10.70 1.30 2.09
C SER A 92 -11.31 2.10 3.24
N ALA A 93 -11.32 1.55 4.46
CA ALA A 93 -11.71 2.25 5.68
C ALA A 93 -11.12 1.60 6.95
N HIS A 94 -10.99 2.41 7.99
CA HIS A 94 -10.59 2.00 9.34
C HIS A 94 -11.83 1.74 10.22
N PRO A 95 -11.71 0.95 11.31
CA PRO A 95 -12.80 0.80 12.27
C PRO A 95 -13.19 2.17 12.87
N ALA A 96 -14.48 2.37 13.12
CA ALA A 96 -14.96 3.48 13.93
C ALA A 96 -15.07 3.04 15.38
N TYR A 97 -14.63 3.90 16.30
CA TYR A 97 -14.62 3.64 17.73
C TYR A 97 -14.50 4.95 18.51
N THR A 98 -14.91 4.93 19.77
CA THR A 98 -14.59 5.98 20.74
C THR A 98 -13.42 5.52 21.62
N SER A 99 -12.44 6.41 21.82
CA SER A 99 -11.24 6.10 22.62
C SER A 99 -11.46 6.51 24.09
N ASN A 100 -11.24 5.57 25.00
CA ASN A 100 -11.28 5.87 26.44
C ASN A 100 -10.10 6.75 26.85
N PRO A 101 -10.23 7.55 27.92
CA PRO A 101 -9.08 8.24 28.50
C PRO A 101 -7.95 7.26 28.82
N GLY A 102 -6.74 7.54 28.31
CA GLY A 102 -5.56 6.69 28.52
C GLY A 102 -5.48 5.44 27.63
N ALA A 103 -6.30 5.34 26.58
CA ALA A 103 -6.19 4.25 25.60
C ALA A 103 -4.76 4.17 25.02
N PRO A 104 -4.10 2.99 25.02
CA PRO A 104 -2.69 2.86 24.64
C PRO A 104 -2.48 3.06 23.15
N LEU A 105 -1.32 3.53 22.67
CA LEU A 105 -1.08 3.58 21.22
C LEU A 105 -1.16 2.17 20.59
N LEU A 106 -1.91 2.03 19.50
CA LEU A 106 -1.99 0.74 18.81
C LEU A 106 -0.64 0.38 18.13
N PRO A 107 -0.24 -0.91 18.13
CA PRO A 107 0.97 -1.35 17.44
C PRO A 107 0.99 -1.05 15.93
N LEU A 108 2.15 -1.14 15.28
CA LEU A 108 2.31 -0.86 13.85
C LEU A 108 1.74 -1.98 12.96
N PHE A 109 0.41 -2.04 12.88
CA PHE A 109 -0.35 -2.88 11.96
C PHE A 109 -1.37 -2.06 11.17
N ALA A 110 -1.95 -2.67 10.14
CA ALA A 110 -3.07 -2.11 9.40
C ALA A 110 -4.40 -2.55 10.04
N TYR A 111 -5.25 -1.59 10.40
CA TYR A 111 -6.51 -1.83 11.09
C TYR A 111 -7.68 -1.61 10.14
N GLY A 112 -8.23 -2.69 9.58
CA GLY A 112 -9.38 -2.65 8.67
C GLY A 112 -10.71 -2.69 9.43
N ALA A 113 -11.68 -1.90 8.97
CA ALA A 113 -13.05 -1.99 9.46
C ALA A 113 -13.65 -3.34 9.07
N ILE A 114 -14.28 -4.02 10.03
CA ILE A 114 -14.95 -5.31 9.82
C ILE A 114 -16.39 -5.30 10.29
N GLY A 115 -17.20 -6.16 9.68
CA GLY A 115 -18.58 -6.39 10.06
C GLY A 115 -19.01 -7.82 9.73
N PHE A 116 -20.13 -8.26 10.28
CA PHE A 116 -20.66 -9.61 10.06
C PHE A 116 -21.98 -9.56 9.29
N ALA A 117 -22.14 -10.41 8.27
CA ALA A 117 -23.41 -10.55 7.57
C ALA A 117 -23.52 -11.94 6.95
N ARG A 118 -24.73 -12.51 6.99
CA ARG A 118 -25.04 -13.77 6.28
C ARG A 118 -24.05 -14.90 6.61
N GLY A 119 -23.70 -15.05 7.89
CA GLY A 119 -22.84 -16.13 8.37
C GLY A 119 -21.35 -16.00 8.05
N ARG A 120 -20.86 -14.80 7.67
CA ARG A 120 -19.43 -14.57 7.43
C ARG A 120 -19.01 -13.13 7.70
N PHE A 121 -17.71 -12.93 7.94
CA PHE A 121 -17.09 -11.62 8.10
C PHE A 121 -16.84 -10.94 6.75
N TYR A 122 -17.05 -9.63 6.74
CA TYR A 122 -16.69 -8.71 5.66
C TYR A 122 -15.72 -7.67 6.18
N ILE A 123 -14.88 -7.16 5.28
CA ILE A 123 -13.88 -6.14 5.55
C ILE A 123 -14.00 -5.01 4.53
N CYS A 124 -13.76 -3.77 4.97
CA CYS A 124 -13.57 -2.63 4.10
C CYS A 124 -12.20 -2.70 3.43
N ALA A 125 -12.12 -3.40 2.29
CA ALA A 125 -10.89 -3.55 1.52
C ALA A 125 -11.16 -3.83 0.04
N LYS A 126 -10.11 -3.66 -0.76
CA LYS A 126 -10.05 -4.08 -2.16
C LYS A 126 -8.87 -5.00 -2.38
N ARG A 127 -9.10 -6.14 -3.03
CA ARG A 127 -8.00 -6.94 -3.62
C ARG A 127 -7.40 -6.17 -4.80
N VAL A 128 -6.14 -5.74 -4.64
CA VAL A 128 -5.40 -4.92 -5.61
C VAL A 128 -4.38 -5.74 -6.41
N ASP A 129 -4.08 -6.96 -5.99
CA ASP A 129 -3.18 -7.88 -6.67
C ASP A 129 -3.70 -9.32 -6.61
N THR A 130 -3.38 -10.10 -7.64
CA THR A 130 -3.82 -11.49 -7.76
C THR A 130 -2.68 -12.48 -7.67
N ASP A 131 -1.43 -12.01 -7.66
CA ASP A 131 -0.26 -12.85 -7.54
C ASP A 131 -0.27 -13.65 -6.21
N PRO A 132 -0.18 -14.99 -6.26
CA PRO A 132 -0.30 -15.85 -5.09
C PRO A 132 1.01 -15.99 -4.29
N ARG A 133 2.06 -15.21 -4.57
CA ARG A 133 3.40 -15.43 -4.00
C ARG A 133 3.50 -15.40 -2.48
N GLN A 134 2.59 -14.71 -1.80
CA GLN A 134 2.53 -14.66 -0.34
C GLN A 134 1.39 -15.49 0.24
N VAL A 135 0.75 -16.35 -0.57
CA VAL A 135 -0.22 -17.33 -0.08
C VAL A 135 0.53 -18.57 0.37
N PHE A 136 0.34 -18.94 1.64
CA PHE A 136 1.03 -20.06 2.28
C PHE A 136 0.09 -21.11 2.89
N THR A 137 -1.23 -20.88 2.93
CA THR A 137 -2.23 -21.84 3.48
C THR A 137 -2.02 -23.29 3.06
N ARG A 138 -1.57 -23.54 1.82
CA ARG A 138 -1.36 -24.90 1.26
C ARG A 138 0.08 -25.40 1.36
N ILE A 139 0.93 -24.72 2.12
CA ILE A 139 2.36 -25.05 2.25
C ILE A 139 2.61 -25.49 3.68
N PRO A 140 2.89 -26.78 3.92
CA PRO A 140 3.21 -27.26 5.26
C PRO A 140 4.41 -26.53 5.84
N ARG A 141 4.28 -26.02 7.07
CA ARG A 141 5.33 -25.28 7.78
C ARG A 141 6.67 -26.00 7.78
N HIS A 142 6.67 -27.34 7.95
CA HIS A 142 7.88 -28.16 7.95
C HIS A 142 8.71 -28.04 6.65
N ARG A 143 8.10 -27.75 5.50
CA ARG A 143 8.83 -27.56 4.24
C ARG A 143 9.66 -26.29 4.25
N ILE A 144 9.11 -25.20 4.80
CA ILE A 144 9.81 -23.92 4.96
C ILE A 144 10.99 -24.13 5.92
N GLU A 145 10.74 -24.78 7.06
CA GLU A 145 11.79 -25.07 8.05
C GLU A 145 12.89 -25.98 7.50
N GLN A 146 12.55 -26.98 6.69
CA GLN A 146 13.53 -27.83 6.03
C GLN A 146 14.39 -27.04 5.05
N GLY A 147 13.79 -26.15 4.25
CA GLY A 147 14.50 -25.24 3.36
C GLY A 147 15.46 -24.32 4.12
N ALA A 148 15.02 -23.80 5.27
CA ALA A 148 15.85 -22.97 6.13
C ALA A 148 17.04 -23.73 6.74
N ARG A 149 16.81 -24.91 7.31
CA ARG A 149 17.88 -25.77 7.86
C ARG A 149 18.89 -26.16 6.77
N ARG A 150 18.42 -26.46 5.56
CA ARG A 150 19.28 -26.78 4.41
C ARG A 150 20.18 -25.60 4.04
N LEU A 151 19.61 -24.39 3.92
CA LEU A 151 20.38 -23.18 3.61
C LEU A 151 21.45 -22.88 4.66
N LEU A 152 21.11 -23.01 5.95
CA LEU A 152 22.06 -22.83 7.05
C LEU A 152 23.21 -23.85 7.01
N SER A 153 22.91 -25.10 6.63
CA SER A 153 23.92 -26.16 6.53
C SER A 153 24.81 -26.03 5.29
N GLU A 154 24.26 -25.64 4.15
CA GLU A 154 25.01 -25.49 2.88
C GLU A 154 25.87 -24.22 2.87
N TYR A 155 25.43 -23.14 3.53
CA TYR A 155 26.08 -21.83 3.52
C TYR A 155 26.41 -21.30 4.93
N PRO A 156 27.16 -22.05 5.76
CA PRO A 156 27.35 -21.73 7.18
C PRO A 156 28.18 -20.45 7.42
N LYS A 157 28.96 -20.03 6.42
CA LYS A 157 29.84 -18.86 6.46
C LYS A 157 29.16 -17.56 6.02
N ASN A 158 28.00 -17.64 5.37
CA ASN A 158 27.26 -16.46 4.92
C ASN A 158 26.38 -15.94 6.05
N ARG A 159 26.75 -14.80 6.64
CA ARG A 159 26.04 -14.19 7.77
C ARG A 159 24.64 -13.73 7.35
N LEU A 160 24.48 -13.34 6.09
CA LEU A 160 23.20 -12.88 5.56
C LEU A 160 22.21 -14.04 5.40
N VAL A 161 22.65 -15.21 4.93
CA VAL A 161 21.84 -16.44 4.94
C VAL A 161 21.37 -16.75 6.36
N ARG A 162 22.29 -16.70 7.33
CA ARG A 162 21.96 -16.92 8.74
C ARG A 162 20.92 -15.92 9.25
N HIS A 163 21.09 -14.63 8.97
CA HIS A 163 20.12 -13.61 9.35
C HIS A 163 18.73 -13.88 8.77
N ILE A 164 18.64 -14.18 7.47
CA ILE A 164 17.36 -14.42 6.80
C ILE A 164 16.68 -15.67 7.39
N MET A 165 17.41 -16.74 7.66
CA MET A 165 16.81 -17.97 8.21
C MET A 165 16.44 -17.85 9.69
N ASP A 166 17.37 -17.38 10.52
CA ASP A 166 17.19 -17.38 11.99
C ASP A 166 16.26 -16.24 12.46
N ASN A 167 16.22 -15.12 11.74
CA ASN A 167 15.37 -13.99 12.10
C ASN A 167 14.18 -13.86 11.16
N CYS A 168 14.42 -13.67 9.86
CA CYS A 168 13.33 -13.34 8.95
C CYS A 168 12.34 -14.51 8.76
N VAL A 169 12.83 -15.76 8.64
CA VAL A 169 11.94 -16.93 8.57
C VAL A 169 11.45 -17.32 9.97
N ALA A 170 12.35 -17.58 10.92
CA ALA A 170 11.97 -18.22 12.18
C ALA A 170 11.30 -17.29 13.20
N ARG A 171 11.64 -15.99 13.21
CA ARG A 171 11.15 -15.02 14.21
C ARG A 171 10.09 -14.06 13.66
N TYR A 172 10.29 -13.52 12.46
CA TYR A 172 9.41 -12.50 11.89
C TYR A 172 8.34 -13.07 10.94
N ASP A 173 8.43 -14.36 10.60
CA ASP A 173 7.59 -15.03 9.60
C ASP A 173 7.48 -14.26 8.26
N CYS A 174 8.58 -13.60 7.86
CA CYS A 174 8.62 -12.72 6.69
C CYS A 174 8.31 -13.48 5.38
N PRO A 175 7.28 -13.09 4.62
CA PRO A 175 6.89 -13.77 3.39
C PRO A 175 8.01 -13.91 2.35
N ALA A 176 8.83 -12.87 2.16
CA ALA A 176 9.95 -12.92 1.22
C ALA A 176 11.04 -13.91 1.66
N ALA A 177 11.34 -13.96 2.96
CA ALA A 177 12.31 -14.90 3.51
C ALA A 177 11.83 -16.36 3.39
N ARG A 178 10.54 -16.60 3.65
CA ARG A 178 9.90 -17.91 3.47
C ARG A 178 9.93 -18.35 2.01
N ASN A 179 9.71 -17.41 1.08
CA ASN A 179 9.82 -17.65 -0.35
C ASN A 179 11.25 -18.03 -0.77
N PHE A 180 12.26 -17.36 -0.24
CA PHE A 180 13.66 -17.74 -0.45
C PHE A 180 13.99 -19.14 0.10
N ALA A 181 13.51 -19.47 1.31
CA ALA A 181 13.68 -20.82 1.89
C ALA A 181 13.04 -21.91 1.02
N LEU A 182 11.93 -21.59 0.34
CA LEU A 182 11.24 -22.47 -0.60
C LEU A 182 11.83 -22.43 -2.03
N GLY A 183 12.73 -21.49 -2.33
CA GLY A 183 13.29 -21.30 -3.67
C GLY A 183 12.29 -20.80 -4.70
N ARG A 184 11.38 -19.89 -4.33
CA ARG A 184 10.34 -19.36 -5.22
C ARG A 184 10.23 -17.83 -5.19
N TYR A 185 9.76 -17.24 -6.27
CA TYR A 185 9.42 -15.81 -6.39
C TYR A 185 10.58 -14.85 -6.03
N GLU A 186 10.49 -14.17 -4.90
CA GLU A 186 11.33 -13.03 -4.51
C GLU A 186 12.23 -13.38 -3.33
N ALA A 187 13.53 -13.13 -3.48
CA ALA A 187 14.54 -13.27 -2.42
C ALA A 187 14.88 -11.92 -1.78
N PRO A 188 14.88 -11.83 -0.43
CA PRO A 188 15.24 -10.61 0.28
C PRO A 188 16.76 -10.44 0.36
N LEU A 189 17.25 -9.22 0.16
CA LEU A 189 18.66 -8.83 0.29
C LEU A 189 18.82 -7.68 1.31
N PRO A 190 18.72 -7.94 2.62
CA PRO A 190 18.94 -6.90 3.62
C PRO A 190 20.41 -6.48 3.66
N THR A 191 20.68 -5.18 3.59
CA THR A 191 22.02 -4.62 3.39
C THR A 191 22.35 -3.42 4.24
N SER A 192 21.36 -2.76 4.86
CA SER A 192 21.56 -1.47 5.51
C SER A 192 21.17 -1.44 6.98
N ARG A 193 22.08 -0.88 7.78
CA ARG A 193 21.87 -0.56 9.21
C ARG A 193 21.41 0.88 9.43
N ALA A 194 21.53 1.72 8.42
CA ALA A 194 21.31 3.16 8.52
C ALA A 194 20.15 3.58 7.61
N CYS A 195 19.46 4.64 8.00
CA CYS A 195 18.45 5.29 7.18
C CYS A 195 18.56 6.79 7.45
N ASN A 196 18.39 7.61 6.42
CA ASN A 196 18.33 9.07 6.52
C ASN A 196 16.89 9.60 6.62
N ALA A 197 15.91 8.71 6.78
CA ALA A 197 14.54 9.04 7.16
C ALA A 197 14.26 8.59 8.59
N ARG A 198 13.51 9.40 9.35
CA ARG A 198 13.04 9.09 10.71
C ARG A 198 11.53 8.89 10.69
N CYS A 199 11.09 7.90 9.90
CA CYS A 199 9.68 7.68 9.68
C CYS A 199 8.94 7.46 11.01
N VAL A 200 7.82 8.15 11.21
CA VAL A 200 7.00 8.04 12.42
C VAL A 200 6.57 6.60 12.70
N GLY A 201 6.17 5.88 11.64
CA GLY A 201 5.81 4.46 11.71
C GLY A 201 6.95 3.51 11.29
N CYS A 202 8.21 3.83 11.56
CA CYS A 202 9.33 2.97 11.17
C CYS A 202 9.24 1.59 11.84
N ILE A 203 9.27 0.53 11.03
CA ILE A 203 9.05 -0.85 11.48
C ILE A 203 10.31 -1.58 11.97
N SER A 204 11.48 -0.93 11.87
CA SER A 204 12.78 -1.54 12.21
C SER A 204 13.57 -0.78 13.28
N ALA A 205 13.23 0.49 13.52
CA ALA A 205 13.85 1.34 14.52
C ALA A 205 12.88 2.45 14.93
N GLN A 206 12.96 2.89 16.18
CA GLN A 206 12.19 4.01 16.72
C GLN A 206 13.14 4.87 17.55
N ASP A 207 12.88 6.17 17.60
CA ASP A 207 13.61 7.09 18.47
C ASP A 207 13.24 6.80 19.95
N ASN A 208 14.12 7.16 20.89
CA ASN A 208 13.93 6.83 22.32
C ASN A 208 12.67 7.44 22.93
N ASP A 209 12.20 8.57 22.37
CA ASP A 209 11.00 9.30 22.79
C ASP A 209 9.77 8.96 21.93
N SER A 210 9.89 7.99 21.01
CA SER A 210 8.75 7.55 20.20
C SER A 210 7.67 6.94 21.08
N PRO A 211 6.37 7.27 20.85
CA PRO A 211 5.28 6.61 21.55
C PRO A 211 5.07 5.16 21.06
N VAL A 212 5.73 4.74 19.97
CA VAL A 212 5.73 3.37 19.48
C VAL A 212 6.73 2.55 20.31
N ALA A 213 6.21 1.77 21.25
CA ALA A 213 7.05 0.99 22.17
C ALA A 213 7.81 -0.18 21.53
N VAL A 214 7.24 -0.81 20.48
CA VAL A 214 7.80 -2.01 19.87
C VAL A 214 7.75 -1.93 18.35
N THR A 215 8.84 -2.33 17.72
CA THR A 215 8.95 -2.47 16.27
C THR A 215 8.66 -3.91 15.84
N PRO A 216 7.94 -4.14 14.73
CA PRO A 216 7.67 -5.49 14.23
C PRO A 216 8.93 -6.30 13.86
N GLN A 217 10.01 -5.61 13.47
CA GLN A 217 11.27 -6.23 13.08
C GLN A 217 12.45 -5.50 13.73
N CYS A 218 13.57 -6.19 13.95
CA CYS A 218 14.77 -5.54 14.45
C CYS A 218 15.68 -5.15 13.28
N ARG A 219 16.26 -3.94 13.33
CA ARG A 219 17.23 -3.51 12.33
C ARG A 219 18.47 -4.41 12.31
N LEU A 220 18.97 -4.66 11.10
CA LEU A 220 20.17 -5.44 10.83
C LEU A 220 21.34 -4.94 11.70
N ALA A 221 22.05 -5.86 12.35
CA ALA A 221 23.12 -5.53 13.29
C ALA A 221 24.50 -5.40 12.62
N PHE A 222 24.63 -5.80 11.36
CA PHE A 222 25.88 -5.81 10.60
C PHE A 222 25.64 -5.33 9.16
N THR A 223 26.72 -4.98 8.46
CA THR A 223 26.68 -4.71 7.02
C THR A 223 27.26 -5.95 6.32
N PRO A 224 26.53 -6.61 5.40
CA PRO A 224 27.05 -7.77 4.69
C PRO A 224 28.15 -7.38 3.71
N GLU A 225 28.95 -8.34 3.26
CA GLU A 225 29.89 -8.13 2.16
C GLU A 225 29.17 -8.30 0.80
N PRO A 226 29.62 -7.63 -0.29
CA PRO A 226 29.02 -7.81 -1.62
C PRO A 226 28.97 -9.28 -2.08
N ALA A 227 29.98 -10.07 -1.70
CA ALA A 227 30.03 -11.50 -2.00
C ALA A 227 28.93 -12.30 -1.26
N GLU A 228 28.57 -11.92 -0.04
CA GLU A 228 27.49 -12.57 0.73
C GLU A 228 26.12 -12.34 0.07
N VAL A 229 25.90 -11.12 -0.44
CA VAL A 229 24.69 -10.74 -1.18
C VAL A 229 24.63 -11.48 -2.52
N ALA A 230 25.71 -11.42 -3.31
CA ALA A 230 25.77 -12.09 -4.61
C ALA A 230 25.65 -13.63 -4.50
N GLU A 231 26.09 -14.23 -3.39
CA GLU A 231 25.85 -15.64 -3.11
C GLU A 231 24.36 -15.95 -2.93
N ILE A 232 23.59 -15.16 -2.18
CA ILE A 232 22.13 -15.33 -2.07
C ILE A 232 21.44 -15.20 -3.43
N MET A 233 21.84 -14.21 -4.23
CA MET A 233 21.29 -14.03 -5.58
C MET A 233 21.55 -15.26 -6.45
N ARG A 234 22.76 -15.82 -6.43
CA ARG A 234 23.09 -17.05 -7.17
C ARG A 234 22.35 -18.28 -6.66
N ILE A 235 22.21 -18.43 -5.34
CA ILE A 235 21.42 -19.52 -4.73
C ILE A 235 19.99 -19.47 -5.23
N HIS A 236 19.36 -18.29 -5.19
CA HIS A 236 17.97 -18.13 -5.60
C HIS A 236 17.80 -18.30 -7.11
N ALA A 237 18.71 -17.76 -7.93
CA ALA A 237 18.72 -17.95 -9.38
C ALA A 237 18.76 -19.44 -9.77
N GLY A 238 19.48 -20.27 -9.01
CA GLY A 238 19.55 -21.72 -9.24
C GLY A 238 18.31 -22.50 -8.79
N ARG A 239 17.36 -21.87 -8.08
CA ARG A 239 16.18 -22.52 -7.50
C ARG A 239 14.87 -22.01 -8.09
N GLU A 240 14.78 -20.72 -8.41
CA GLU A 240 13.65 -20.08 -9.07
C GLU A 240 14.01 -19.75 -10.52
N SER A 241 13.48 -20.51 -11.48
CA SER A 241 13.80 -20.39 -12.91
C SER A 241 12.73 -19.69 -13.75
N ARG A 242 11.55 -19.39 -13.19
CA ARG A 242 10.45 -18.79 -13.94
C ARG A 242 10.52 -17.27 -13.92
N THR A 243 10.53 -16.69 -12.72
CA THR A 243 10.47 -15.24 -12.53
C THR A 243 11.24 -14.81 -11.28
N PRO A 244 12.57 -15.04 -11.20
CA PRO A 244 13.34 -14.71 -10.02
C PRO A 244 13.45 -13.19 -9.84
N ILE A 245 13.19 -12.74 -8.62
CA ILE A 245 13.35 -11.35 -8.19
C ILE A 245 14.31 -11.32 -6.99
N TYR A 246 15.26 -10.40 -6.99
CA TYR A 246 16.18 -10.18 -5.88
C TYR A 246 16.03 -8.73 -5.41
N SER A 247 15.62 -8.54 -4.15
CA SER A 247 15.20 -7.23 -3.66
C SER A 247 16.05 -6.73 -2.52
N PHE A 248 16.79 -5.66 -2.75
CA PHE A 248 17.31 -4.80 -1.69
C PHE A 248 16.16 -4.05 -1.00
N GLY A 249 16.32 -3.68 0.26
CA GLY A 249 15.32 -2.93 1.03
C GLY A 249 14.25 -3.82 1.63
N GLN A 250 14.46 -4.23 2.87
CA GLN A 250 13.65 -5.18 3.63
C GLN A 250 13.19 -4.58 4.96
N GLY A 251 12.14 -5.15 5.54
CA GLY A 251 11.58 -4.63 6.80
C GLY A 251 12.53 -4.69 7.99
N CYS A 252 13.59 -5.50 7.93
CA CYS A 252 14.61 -5.63 8.96
C CYS A 252 15.84 -4.73 8.73
N GLU A 253 15.78 -3.76 7.81
CA GLU A 253 16.92 -2.91 7.47
C GLU A 253 16.56 -1.41 7.54
N GLY A 254 17.56 -0.54 7.35
CA GLY A 254 17.37 0.88 7.08
C GLY A 254 17.04 1.15 5.59
N ASP A 255 17.64 2.18 4.99
CA ASP A 255 17.53 2.41 3.55
C ASP A 255 18.77 1.85 2.82
N PRO A 256 18.60 1.03 1.76
CA PRO A 256 19.74 0.45 1.05
C PRO A 256 20.63 1.48 0.32
N LEU A 257 20.13 2.67 -0.03
CA LEU A 257 20.94 3.72 -0.66
C LEU A 257 21.97 4.34 0.30
N MET A 258 21.96 3.95 1.57
CA MET A 258 23.04 4.28 2.52
C MET A 258 24.31 3.46 2.26
N ASN A 259 24.24 2.36 1.49
CA ASN A 259 25.40 1.56 1.11
C ASN A 259 25.51 1.39 -0.41
N PRO A 260 25.65 2.49 -1.19
CA PRO A 260 25.62 2.42 -2.65
C PRO A 260 26.74 1.56 -3.23
N ASP A 261 27.95 1.61 -2.66
CA ASP A 261 29.11 0.85 -3.12
C ASP A 261 28.90 -0.67 -2.95
N LEU A 262 28.29 -1.07 -1.82
CA LEU A 262 27.96 -2.47 -1.54
C LEU A 262 26.94 -3.00 -2.55
N LEU A 263 25.87 -2.24 -2.79
CA LEU A 263 24.82 -2.64 -3.74
C LEU A 263 25.41 -2.75 -5.15
N GLU A 264 26.13 -1.72 -5.59
CA GLU A 264 26.75 -1.69 -6.91
C GLU A 264 27.66 -2.90 -7.16
N GLU A 265 28.55 -3.20 -6.21
CA GLU A 265 29.45 -4.35 -6.32
C GLU A 265 28.70 -5.68 -6.28
N SER A 266 27.68 -5.81 -5.42
CA SER A 266 26.84 -7.01 -5.36
C SER A 266 26.14 -7.30 -6.70
N ILE A 267 25.60 -6.25 -7.33
CA ILE A 267 24.93 -6.35 -8.63
C ILE A 267 25.94 -6.75 -9.70
N ARG A 268 27.12 -6.12 -9.75
CA ARG A 268 28.16 -6.46 -10.73
C ARG A 268 28.66 -7.89 -10.58
N LEU A 269 28.92 -8.35 -9.35
CA LEU A 269 29.32 -9.73 -9.07
C LEU A 269 28.25 -10.73 -9.56
N PHE A 270 26.97 -10.41 -9.33
CA PHE A 270 25.88 -11.25 -9.83
C PHE A 270 25.78 -11.26 -11.36
N ARG A 271 25.78 -10.08 -11.99
CA ARG A 271 25.62 -9.94 -13.45
C ARG A 271 26.81 -10.48 -14.23
N SER A 272 28.04 -10.23 -13.79
CA SER A 272 29.26 -10.78 -14.42
C SER A 272 29.33 -12.30 -14.36
N GLY A 273 28.70 -12.91 -13.34
CA GLY A 273 28.50 -14.35 -13.24
C GLY A 273 27.35 -14.91 -14.10
N GLY A 274 26.77 -14.12 -15.00
CA GLY A 274 25.63 -14.52 -15.84
C GLY A 274 24.27 -14.46 -15.12
N GLY A 275 24.16 -13.69 -14.03
CA GLY A 275 22.94 -13.57 -13.25
C GLY A 275 21.76 -12.98 -14.05
N LEU A 276 20.67 -13.74 -14.13
CA LEU A 276 19.45 -13.39 -14.85
C LEU A 276 18.31 -12.98 -13.89
N GLY A 277 17.29 -12.31 -14.46
CA GLY A 277 16.09 -11.87 -13.75
C GLY A 277 16.17 -10.45 -13.18
N THR A 278 15.17 -10.12 -12.36
CA THR A 278 14.94 -8.76 -11.87
C THR A 278 15.74 -8.50 -10.60
N VAL A 279 16.66 -7.54 -10.68
CA VAL A 279 17.28 -6.95 -9.50
C VAL A 279 16.53 -5.67 -9.15
N ASN A 280 15.97 -5.64 -7.96
CA ASN A 280 15.08 -4.60 -7.46
C ASN A 280 15.65 -3.91 -6.22
N CYS A 281 15.41 -2.61 -6.08
CA CYS A 281 15.75 -1.84 -4.89
C CYS A 281 14.50 -1.18 -4.29
N ASN A 282 14.10 -1.59 -3.09
CA ASN A 282 13.08 -0.91 -2.32
C ASN A 282 13.74 0.19 -1.47
N THR A 283 13.34 1.45 -1.63
CA THR A 283 14.04 2.59 -1.02
C THR A 283 13.10 3.76 -0.73
N ASN A 284 13.52 4.69 0.11
CA ASN A 284 12.98 6.04 0.25
C ASN A 284 13.36 6.95 -0.93
N ALA A 285 14.29 6.51 -1.79
CA ALA A 285 14.81 7.21 -2.96
C ALA A 285 15.47 8.56 -2.67
N SER A 286 16.06 8.70 -1.49
CA SER A 286 16.69 9.96 -1.03
C SER A 286 17.99 10.36 -1.75
N ARG A 287 18.58 9.48 -2.58
CA ARG A 287 19.90 9.71 -3.20
C ARG A 287 19.89 9.48 -4.72
N PRO A 288 19.56 10.50 -5.54
CA PRO A 288 19.52 10.37 -7.00
C PRO A 288 20.83 9.85 -7.62
N GLN A 289 21.98 10.32 -7.13
CA GLN A 289 23.29 9.90 -7.63
C GLN A 289 23.59 8.42 -7.36
N ALA A 290 23.15 7.89 -6.21
CA ALA A 290 23.26 6.47 -5.92
C ALA A 290 22.39 5.65 -6.89
N VAL A 291 21.16 6.10 -7.15
CA VAL A 291 20.25 5.44 -8.10
C VAL A 291 20.84 5.38 -9.51
N ALA A 292 21.46 6.45 -9.99
CA ALA A 292 22.15 6.46 -11.29
C ALA A 292 23.23 5.38 -11.39
N ARG A 293 24.11 5.30 -10.36
CA ARG A 293 25.17 4.28 -10.27
C ARG A 293 24.62 2.85 -10.26
N LEU A 294 23.55 2.61 -9.50
CA LEU A 294 22.92 1.29 -9.44
C LEU A 294 22.28 0.88 -10.76
N ALA A 295 21.69 1.83 -11.49
CA ALA A 295 21.16 1.57 -12.82
C ALA A 295 22.27 1.13 -13.79
N GLU A 296 23.41 1.81 -13.78
CA GLU A 296 24.59 1.44 -14.58
C GLU A 296 25.18 0.08 -14.18
N ALA A 297 25.07 -0.31 -12.91
CA ALA A 297 25.51 -1.61 -12.42
C ALA A 297 24.63 -2.77 -12.90
N GLY A 298 23.40 -2.51 -13.36
CA GLY A 298 22.45 -3.53 -13.81
C GLY A 298 21.26 -3.76 -12.86
N LEU A 299 20.93 -2.77 -12.02
CA LEU A 299 19.60 -2.67 -11.40
C LEU A 299 18.55 -2.61 -12.52
N THR A 300 17.36 -3.17 -12.29
CA THR A 300 16.31 -3.25 -13.32
C THR A 300 14.96 -2.72 -12.85
N SER A 301 14.73 -2.72 -11.54
CA SER A 301 13.51 -2.22 -10.92
C SER A 301 13.86 -1.42 -9.66
N MET A 302 13.06 -0.39 -9.38
CA MET A 302 13.14 0.39 -8.15
C MET A 302 11.73 0.62 -7.61
N ARG A 303 11.56 0.39 -6.32
CA ARG A 303 10.33 0.68 -5.58
C ARG A 303 10.57 1.80 -4.59
N VAL A 304 9.92 2.94 -4.82
CA VAL A 304 10.03 4.13 -3.97
C VAL A 304 8.89 4.18 -2.97
N SER A 305 9.19 4.25 -1.68
CA SER A 305 8.17 4.32 -0.63
C SER A 305 7.77 5.75 -0.32
N ILE A 306 6.46 6.02 -0.34
CA ILE A 306 5.87 7.34 -0.03
C ILE A 306 4.54 7.15 0.72
N ASN A 307 4.19 8.10 1.59
CA ASN A 307 2.84 8.16 2.19
C ASN A 307 1.94 9.19 1.50
N SER A 308 2.55 10.15 0.78
CA SER A 308 1.88 11.27 0.14
C SER A 308 2.78 11.84 -0.94
N ALA A 309 2.18 12.37 -2.01
CA ALA A 309 2.86 13.16 -3.03
C ALA A 309 2.88 14.67 -2.70
N ARG A 310 2.34 15.06 -1.54
CA ARG A 310 2.32 16.44 -1.04
C ARG A 310 3.49 16.64 -0.06
N PRO A 311 4.37 17.63 -0.27
CA PRO A 311 5.57 17.84 0.56
C PRO A 311 5.27 17.87 2.07
N THR A 312 4.28 18.66 2.49
CA THR A 312 3.93 18.80 3.90
C THR A 312 3.53 17.48 4.57
N LEU A 313 2.72 16.65 3.91
CA LEU A 313 2.28 15.37 4.46
C LEU A 313 3.39 14.31 4.38
N TYR A 314 4.21 14.36 3.33
CA TYR A 314 5.40 13.52 3.19
C TYR A 314 6.38 13.76 4.35
N GLU A 315 6.76 15.02 4.58
CA GLU A 315 7.76 15.40 5.58
C GLU A 315 7.32 15.10 7.01
N ARG A 316 6.03 15.27 7.33
CA ARG A 316 5.50 14.93 8.66
C ARG A 316 5.64 13.45 9.00
N TYR A 317 5.48 12.58 8.00
CA TYR A 317 5.62 11.13 8.21
C TYR A 317 7.07 10.67 8.07
N TYR A 318 7.76 10.97 6.96
CA TYR A 318 9.12 10.47 6.70
C TYR A 318 10.20 11.17 7.52
N ARG A 319 9.98 12.43 7.91
CA ARG A 319 10.93 13.28 8.65
C ARG A 319 12.35 13.16 8.09
N PRO A 320 12.54 13.54 6.81
CA PRO A 320 13.81 13.36 6.15
C PRO A 320 14.91 14.18 6.85
N ALA A 321 16.14 13.65 6.87
CA ALA A 321 17.26 14.29 7.57
C ALA A 321 18.06 15.24 6.66
N ASP A 322 18.38 14.79 5.45
CA ASP A 322 19.31 15.43 4.51
C ASP A 322 18.80 15.40 3.06
N TYR A 323 17.49 15.21 2.89
CA TYR A 323 16.82 15.14 1.59
C TYR A 323 15.39 15.67 1.69
N ASN A 324 14.70 15.85 0.56
CA ASN A 324 13.29 16.24 0.51
C ASN A 324 12.53 15.50 -0.61
N LEU A 325 11.25 15.86 -0.82
CA LEU A 325 10.42 15.21 -1.83
C LEU A 325 10.89 15.47 -3.28
N ASP A 326 11.58 16.58 -3.54
CA ASP A 326 12.14 16.87 -4.86
C ASP A 326 13.32 15.95 -5.18
N ASP A 327 14.14 15.61 -4.18
CA ASP A 327 15.20 14.60 -4.33
C ASP A 327 14.60 13.23 -4.66
N VAL A 328 13.48 12.86 -4.04
CA VAL A 328 12.75 11.62 -4.36
C VAL A 328 12.27 11.64 -5.81
N CYS A 329 11.69 12.74 -6.26
CA CYS A 329 11.28 12.89 -7.67
C CYS A 329 12.49 12.84 -8.61
N ALA A 330 13.61 13.46 -8.26
CA ALA A 330 14.85 13.43 -9.03
C ALA A 330 15.40 12.00 -9.15
N ALA A 331 15.39 11.22 -8.07
CA ALA A 331 15.79 9.82 -8.09
C ALA A 331 14.89 8.97 -8.99
N ILE A 332 13.57 9.21 -8.98
CA ILE A 332 12.64 8.57 -9.92
C ILE A 332 13.02 8.90 -11.37
N ARG A 333 13.28 10.17 -11.68
CA ARG A 333 13.68 10.59 -13.04
C ARG A 333 15.01 9.99 -13.48
N GLU A 334 16.00 9.91 -12.59
CA GLU A 334 17.29 9.26 -12.85
C GLU A 334 17.11 7.77 -13.18
N ALA A 335 16.36 7.05 -12.35
CA ALA A 335 16.04 5.64 -12.60
C ALA A 335 15.34 5.49 -13.96
N ARG A 336 14.30 6.30 -14.21
CA ARG A 336 13.51 6.19 -15.43
C ARG A 336 14.30 6.47 -16.71
N SER A 337 15.14 7.50 -16.68
CA SER A 337 15.98 7.89 -17.82
C SER A 337 17.03 6.82 -18.17
N ARG A 338 17.30 5.90 -17.23
CA ARG A 338 18.27 4.80 -17.37
C ARG A 338 17.61 3.44 -17.59
N GLY A 339 16.32 3.41 -17.91
CA GLY A 339 15.62 2.17 -18.27
C GLY A 339 15.12 1.34 -17.09
N ILE A 340 15.11 1.89 -15.87
CA ILE A 340 14.62 1.19 -14.68
C ILE A 340 13.08 1.23 -14.62
N PHE A 341 12.48 0.08 -14.29
CA PHE A 341 11.06 0.03 -13.94
C PHE A 341 10.83 0.67 -12.57
N VAL A 342 10.09 1.77 -12.51
CA VAL A 342 9.82 2.46 -11.23
C VAL A 342 8.40 2.17 -10.74
N SER A 343 8.31 1.67 -9.52
CA SER A 343 7.07 1.52 -8.76
C SER A 343 7.02 2.48 -7.57
N LEU A 344 5.84 2.97 -7.21
CA LEU A 344 5.60 3.62 -5.92
C LEU A 344 5.00 2.60 -4.94
N ASN A 345 5.61 2.43 -3.78
CA ASN A 345 5.01 1.82 -2.61
C ASN A 345 4.24 2.90 -1.85
N LEU A 346 2.98 3.09 -2.25
CA LEU A 346 2.09 4.08 -1.66
C LEU A 346 1.51 3.50 -0.37
N LEU A 347 1.90 4.07 0.77
CA LEU A 347 1.35 3.76 2.08
C LEU A 347 -0.02 4.44 2.20
N PHE A 348 -1.04 3.75 1.70
CA PHE A 348 -2.40 4.25 1.59
C PHE A 348 -3.07 4.34 2.97
N PHE A 349 -3.70 5.49 3.20
CA PHE A 349 -4.51 5.77 4.39
C PHE A 349 -5.88 6.35 3.99
N PRO A 350 -6.99 5.63 4.24
CA PRO A 350 -8.34 6.12 3.97
C PRO A 350 -8.68 7.45 4.65
N GLY A 351 -9.06 8.45 3.87
CA GLY A 351 -9.36 9.82 4.29
C GLY A 351 -8.17 10.74 4.48
N VAL A 352 -6.97 10.31 4.04
CA VAL A 352 -5.81 11.20 3.87
C VAL A 352 -5.28 11.06 2.45
N THR A 353 -5.02 9.84 1.98
CA THR A 353 -4.41 9.59 0.66
C THR A 353 -5.39 9.70 -0.51
N ASP A 354 -6.70 9.62 -0.24
CA ASP A 354 -7.76 9.57 -1.26
C ASP A 354 -8.58 10.86 -1.35
N THR A 355 -7.92 12.01 -1.21
CA THR A 355 -8.52 13.34 -1.43
C THR A 355 -8.24 13.85 -2.85
N GLU A 356 -8.91 14.93 -3.25
CA GLU A 356 -8.70 15.55 -4.57
C GLU A 356 -7.27 16.06 -4.75
N GLU A 357 -6.69 16.66 -3.71
CA GLU A 357 -5.35 17.24 -3.73
C GLU A 357 -4.27 16.15 -3.82
N GLU A 358 -4.46 15.02 -3.14
CA GLU A 358 -3.58 13.86 -3.31
C GLU A 358 -3.70 13.24 -4.69
N LEU A 359 -4.90 13.19 -5.26
CA LEU A 359 -5.10 12.66 -6.62
C LEU A 359 -4.31 13.49 -7.63
N GLU A 360 -4.42 14.81 -7.56
CA GLU A 360 -3.67 15.71 -8.43
C GLU A 360 -2.15 15.56 -8.21
N ALA A 361 -1.69 15.67 -6.96
CA ALA A 361 -0.26 15.59 -6.63
C ALA A 361 0.36 14.25 -7.06
N LEU A 362 -0.36 13.15 -6.82
CA LEU A 362 0.09 11.81 -7.20
C LEU A 362 0.08 11.63 -8.73
N ALA A 363 -0.93 12.15 -9.44
CA ALA A 363 -0.96 12.11 -10.90
C ALA A 363 0.24 12.86 -11.50
N ARG A 364 0.60 14.03 -10.95
CA ARG A 364 1.80 14.78 -11.34
C ARG A 364 3.07 13.99 -11.06
N MET A 365 3.24 13.48 -9.84
CA MET A 365 4.40 12.66 -9.49
C MET A 365 4.54 11.46 -10.43
N VAL A 366 3.43 10.79 -10.77
CA VAL A 366 3.43 9.62 -11.65
C VAL A 366 3.75 9.99 -13.10
N GLY A 367 3.07 11.00 -13.65
CA GLY A 367 3.18 11.40 -15.05
C GLY A 367 4.47 12.15 -15.36
N GLU A 368 4.80 13.17 -14.58
CA GLU A 368 5.94 14.04 -14.84
C GLU A 368 7.29 13.34 -14.60
N ASN A 369 7.32 12.28 -13.78
CA ASN A 369 8.55 11.53 -13.49
C ASN A 369 8.62 10.14 -14.13
N GLY A 370 7.53 9.64 -14.74
CA GLY A 370 7.51 8.37 -15.48
C GLY A 370 7.34 7.11 -14.62
N VAL A 371 6.58 7.19 -13.53
CA VAL A 371 6.25 6.01 -12.69
C VAL A 371 5.41 5.01 -13.48
N SER A 372 5.77 3.74 -13.40
CA SER A 372 5.13 2.66 -14.16
C SER A 372 4.08 1.89 -13.35
N MET A 373 4.17 1.89 -12.03
CA MET A 373 3.30 1.11 -11.16
C MET A 373 3.07 1.75 -9.80
N ILE A 374 1.87 1.55 -9.23
CA ILE A 374 1.62 1.75 -7.80
C ILE A 374 1.38 0.39 -7.14
N GLN A 375 2.16 0.13 -6.10
CA GLN A 375 1.97 -0.92 -5.11
C GLN A 375 1.16 -0.33 -3.94
N TRP A 376 -0.10 -0.72 -3.84
CA TRP A 376 -1.05 -0.19 -2.86
C TRP A 376 -0.84 -0.90 -1.51
N ARG A 377 -0.06 -0.28 -0.62
CA ARG A 377 0.17 -0.80 0.74
C ARG A 377 -0.78 -0.17 1.72
N ASN A 378 -1.15 -0.92 2.75
CA ASN A 378 -1.76 -0.33 3.93
C ASN A 378 -0.68 0.40 4.71
N LEU A 379 -0.98 1.60 5.19
CA LEU A 379 -0.15 2.23 6.20
C LEU A 379 -0.38 1.54 7.55
N ASN A 380 0.68 0.93 8.08
CA ASN A 380 0.64 0.23 9.36
C ASN A 380 0.89 1.20 10.52
N ILE A 381 -0.18 1.77 11.08
CA ILE A 381 -0.12 2.76 12.16
C ILE A 381 -1.48 2.88 12.86
N ASP A 382 -1.48 3.33 14.11
CA ASP A 382 -2.72 3.72 14.81
C ASP A 382 -3.48 4.79 13.97
N PRO A 383 -4.72 4.51 13.53
CA PRO A 383 -5.44 5.42 12.64
C PRO A 383 -5.75 6.79 13.25
N GLU A 384 -6.01 6.84 14.55
CA GLU A 384 -6.28 8.11 15.24
C GLU A 384 -5.02 8.95 15.35
N TRP A 385 -3.90 8.32 15.73
CA TRP A 385 -2.63 9.01 15.86
C TRP A 385 -2.13 9.57 14.53
N TYR A 386 -2.14 8.77 13.45
CA TYR A 386 -1.71 9.23 12.13
C TYR A 386 -2.58 10.37 11.61
N PHE A 387 -3.91 10.24 11.72
CA PHE A 387 -4.81 11.28 11.28
C PHE A 387 -4.58 12.60 12.02
N ASN A 388 -4.40 12.55 13.34
CA ASN A 388 -4.08 13.73 14.15
C ASN A 388 -2.74 14.36 13.74
N LEU A 389 -1.71 13.55 13.49
CA LEU A 389 -0.42 14.04 12.99
C LEU A 389 -0.55 14.74 11.62
N MET A 390 -1.37 14.21 10.71
CA MET A 390 -1.61 14.81 9.39
C MET A 390 -2.49 16.07 9.45
N LYS A 391 -3.19 16.33 10.55
CA LYS A 391 -3.96 17.57 10.76
C LYS A 391 -3.16 18.70 11.40
N GLN A 392 -2.12 18.38 12.17
CA GLN A 392 -1.34 19.39 12.90
C GLN A 392 -0.46 20.24 11.97
N GLY A 393 -0.67 21.57 11.91
CA GLY A 393 0.37 22.52 11.48
C GLY A 393 0.35 22.99 10.02
N SER A 394 -0.61 23.83 9.64
CA SER A 394 -0.35 24.87 8.64
C SER A 394 0.80 25.78 9.15
N GLU A 395 1.61 26.34 8.25
CA GLU A 395 2.76 27.22 8.56
C GLU A 395 2.42 28.39 9.51
N ASN A 396 1.13 28.69 9.68
CA ASN A 396 0.58 29.69 10.60
C ASN A 396 -0.03 29.12 11.90
N GLY A 397 0.32 27.90 12.31
CA GLY A 397 -0.27 27.25 13.49
C GLY A 397 -1.73 26.79 13.31
N GLY A 398 -2.25 26.81 12.08
CA GLY A 398 -3.60 26.36 11.76
C GLY A 398 -3.73 24.83 11.67
N THR A 399 -4.93 24.30 11.83
CA THR A 399 -5.24 22.90 11.50
C THR A 399 -5.29 22.76 9.98
N LEU A 400 -4.59 21.78 9.40
CA LEU A 400 -4.75 21.45 7.99
C LEU A 400 -6.13 20.81 7.81
N GLU A 401 -7.02 21.49 7.10
CA GLU A 401 -8.29 20.89 6.68
C GLU A 401 -8.02 19.89 5.56
N LEU A 402 -8.29 18.62 5.84
CA LEU A 402 -8.23 17.57 4.83
C LEU A 402 -9.60 17.48 4.15
N SER A 403 -9.58 17.58 2.82
CA SER A 403 -10.79 17.45 2.00
C SER A 403 -11.46 16.06 2.17
N PRO A 404 -12.76 15.96 1.89
CA PRO A 404 -13.49 14.68 1.94
C PRO A 404 -12.81 13.55 1.16
N SER A 405 -12.90 12.33 1.69
CA SER A 405 -12.46 11.12 1.02
C SER A 405 -13.32 10.81 -0.20
N MET A 406 -12.69 10.63 -1.37
CA MET A 406 -13.39 10.10 -2.54
C MET A 406 -13.51 8.57 -2.52
N GLY A 407 -12.82 7.88 -1.60
CA GLY A 407 -12.78 6.42 -1.48
C GLY A 407 -11.74 5.78 -2.41
N LEU A 408 -11.18 4.65 -1.98
CA LEU A 408 -10.07 3.96 -2.65
C LEU A 408 -10.38 3.62 -4.12
N ILE A 409 -11.57 3.08 -4.38
CA ILE A 409 -11.93 2.58 -5.73
C ILE A 409 -12.05 3.73 -6.71
N GLN A 410 -12.73 4.80 -6.31
CA GLN A 410 -12.87 5.98 -7.14
C GLN A 410 -11.52 6.69 -7.33
N PHE A 411 -10.68 6.73 -6.29
CA PHE A 411 -9.32 7.26 -6.38
C PHE A 411 -8.49 6.49 -7.42
N MET A 412 -8.45 5.15 -7.32
CA MET A 412 -7.75 4.30 -8.29
C MET A 412 -8.28 4.48 -9.72
N LYS A 413 -9.60 4.54 -9.90
CA LYS A 413 -10.25 4.72 -11.21
C LYS A 413 -9.88 6.06 -11.84
N ARG A 414 -9.92 7.15 -11.07
CA ARG A 414 -9.59 8.49 -11.56
C ARG A 414 -8.10 8.61 -11.87
N LEU A 415 -7.24 8.06 -11.01
CA LEU A 415 -5.80 8.04 -11.26
C LEU A 415 -5.46 7.25 -12.54
N LYS A 416 -6.09 6.10 -12.76
CA LYS A 416 -5.93 5.33 -14.01
C LYS A 416 -6.40 6.09 -15.25
N LYS A 417 -7.43 6.93 -15.12
CA LYS A 417 -7.91 7.80 -16.20
C LYS A 417 -6.88 8.88 -16.55
N LEU A 418 -6.24 9.48 -15.54
CA LEU A 418 -5.19 10.51 -15.71
C LEU A 418 -3.88 9.90 -16.22
N CYS A 419 -3.55 8.69 -15.77
CA CYS A 419 -2.33 7.97 -16.11
C CYS A 419 -2.65 6.57 -16.70
N PRO A 420 -3.09 6.46 -17.98
CA PRO A 420 -3.57 5.20 -18.56
C PRO A 420 -2.55 4.05 -18.60
N TRP A 421 -1.25 4.34 -18.62
CA TRP A 421 -0.19 3.33 -18.59
C TRP A 421 0.00 2.69 -17.20
N LEU A 422 -0.48 3.34 -16.14
CA LEU A 422 -0.14 3.00 -14.75
C LEU A 422 -0.63 1.60 -14.38
N ARG A 423 0.27 0.75 -13.91
CA ARG A 423 -0.07 -0.56 -13.37
C ARG A 423 -0.47 -0.42 -11.89
N HIS A 424 -1.47 -1.18 -11.48
CA HIS A 424 -1.87 -1.29 -10.07
C HIS A 424 -1.53 -2.69 -9.59
N GLY A 425 -0.96 -2.81 -8.41
CA GLY A 425 -0.68 -4.11 -7.79
C GLY A 425 -0.28 -3.97 -6.35
N TYR A 426 0.37 -5.01 -5.84
CA TYR A 426 0.88 -5.10 -4.49
C TYR A 426 2.34 -5.53 -4.55
N PHE A 427 2.73 -6.53 -5.32
CA PHE A 427 4.11 -7.03 -5.24
C PHE A 427 5.07 -6.41 -6.26
N ASN A 428 6.38 -6.59 -6.03
CA ASN A 428 7.40 -6.22 -7.02
C ASN A 428 7.21 -7.04 -8.30
N PRO A 429 7.08 -6.42 -9.48
CA PRO A 429 6.89 -7.16 -10.71
C PRO A 429 8.20 -7.81 -11.17
N TYR A 430 8.09 -8.95 -11.83
CA TYR A 430 9.18 -9.46 -12.66
C TYR A 430 9.21 -8.65 -13.96
N VAL A 431 10.37 -8.07 -14.27
CA VAL A 431 10.62 -7.25 -15.47
C VAL A 431 11.83 -7.75 -16.27
N GLY A 432 12.38 -8.92 -15.93
CA GLY A 432 13.59 -9.46 -16.55
C GLY A 432 14.83 -8.59 -16.33
N GLU A 433 15.78 -8.70 -17.26
CA GLU A 433 17.05 -7.95 -17.30
C GLU A 433 16.89 -6.55 -17.90
N LYS A 434 15.82 -6.33 -18.66
CA LYS A 434 15.47 -5.04 -19.27
C LYS A 434 13.97 -4.85 -19.17
N ALA A 435 13.58 -3.81 -18.45
CA ALA A 435 12.17 -3.51 -18.27
C ALA A 435 11.52 -3.01 -19.56
N GLU A 436 10.30 -3.47 -19.82
CA GLU A 436 9.41 -2.80 -20.77
C GLU A 436 8.78 -1.58 -20.09
N LEU A 437 9.02 -0.40 -20.66
CA LEU A 437 8.61 0.88 -20.07
C LEU A 437 7.53 1.54 -20.92
N THR A 438 6.30 1.49 -20.43
CA THR A 438 5.12 2.10 -21.08
C THR A 438 4.76 3.48 -20.52
N ALA A 439 5.31 3.84 -19.36
CA ALA A 439 5.14 5.19 -18.81
C ALA A 439 5.72 6.27 -19.74
N PRO A 440 5.28 7.53 -19.63
CA PRO A 440 5.92 8.64 -20.33
C PRO A 440 7.37 8.81 -19.86
N MET A 441 8.20 9.40 -20.72
CA MET A 441 9.53 9.86 -20.30
C MET A 441 9.36 11.07 -19.37
N PRO A 442 10.28 11.28 -18.41
CA PRO A 442 10.24 12.45 -17.54
C PRO A 442 10.01 13.77 -18.29
N GLY A 443 9.10 14.59 -17.80
CA GLY A 443 8.74 15.89 -18.38
C GLY A 443 7.90 15.87 -19.66
N THR A 444 7.54 14.70 -20.20
CA THR A 444 6.74 14.61 -21.45
C THR A 444 5.23 14.59 -21.22
N TRP A 445 4.79 14.30 -20.00
CA TRP A 445 3.38 14.34 -19.61
C TRP A 445 3.10 15.61 -18.80
N SER A 446 1.93 16.18 -19.00
CA SER A 446 1.38 17.26 -18.18
C SER A 446 -0.04 16.89 -17.72
N LEU A 447 -0.45 17.45 -16.58
CA LEU A 447 -1.80 17.24 -16.07
C LEU A 447 -2.82 17.79 -17.09
N PRO A 448 -3.78 16.97 -17.57
CA PRO A 448 -4.81 17.45 -18.47
C PRO A 448 -5.66 18.55 -17.81
N GLU A 449 -6.01 19.60 -18.57
CA GLU A 449 -6.95 20.60 -18.06
C GLU A 449 -8.30 19.96 -17.73
N PRO A 450 -8.99 20.45 -16.68
CA PRO A 450 -10.36 20.03 -16.40
C PRO A 450 -11.21 20.27 -17.65
N ARG A 451 -11.80 19.20 -18.21
CA ARG A 451 -12.74 19.38 -19.33
C ARG A 451 -13.87 20.30 -18.85
N ALA A 452 -13.93 21.51 -19.39
CA ALA A 452 -15.13 22.33 -19.29
C ALA A 452 -16.31 21.47 -19.77
N LYS A 453 -17.44 21.50 -19.06
CA LYS A 453 -18.65 20.82 -19.52
C LYS A 453 -19.01 21.38 -20.90
N GLU A 454 -18.69 20.66 -21.97
CA GLU A 454 -19.34 20.85 -23.27
C GLU A 454 -20.83 20.56 -23.04
N GLY A 455 -21.64 21.62 -22.97
CA GLY A 455 -23.08 21.53 -22.70
C GLY A 455 -23.66 22.51 -21.68
N ALA A 456 -22.95 23.55 -21.26
CA ALA A 456 -23.61 24.73 -20.69
C ALA A 456 -23.95 25.68 -21.85
N LEU A 457 -25.20 25.66 -22.30
CA LEU A 457 -25.75 26.72 -23.15
C LEU A 457 -25.41 28.08 -22.54
N ALA A 458 -24.82 28.97 -23.34
CA ALA A 458 -24.54 30.33 -22.93
C ALA A 458 -25.85 31.03 -22.53
N PRO A 459 -25.89 31.79 -21.42
CA PRO A 459 -27.04 32.62 -21.11
C PRO A 459 -27.01 33.83 -22.04
N GLY A 460 -27.80 33.80 -23.11
CA GLY A 460 -27.99 34.97 -23.96
C GLY A 460 -28.16 34.72 -25.45
N GLU A 461 -28.99 33.76 -25.84
CA GLU A 461 -29.63 33.82 -27.16
C GLU A 461 -31.15 33.73 -26.95
N SER A 462 -31.81 34.85 -27.21
CA SER A 462 -33.25 35.02 -27.16
C SER A 462 -33.91 34.10 -28.18
N ALA A 463 -34.80 33.21 -27.71
CA ALA A 463 -35.78 32.59 -28.57
C ALA A 463 -36.67 33.70 -29.15
N SER A 464 -36.50 33.97 -30.44
CA SER A 464 -37.46 34.73 -31.22
C SER A 464 -38.70 33.86 -31.39
N ASP A 465 -39.80 34.42 -30.92
CA ASP A 465 -41.16 33.99 -31.18
C ASP A 465 -41.45 34.26 -32.66
N ASP A 466 -41.59 33.22 -33.47
CA ASP A 466 -42.29 33.29 -34.74
C ASP A 466 -43.10 32.01 -34.90
N GLY A 467 -44.40 32.16 -34.69
CA GLY A 467 -45.37 31.11 -34.86
C GLY A 467 -45.52 30.71 -36.32
N THR A 468 -45.91 29.46 -36.54
CA THR A 468 -46.89 29.15 -37.58
C THR A 468 -47.60 27.84 -37.26
N SER A 469 -48.92 27.99 -37.25
CA SER A 469 -50.03 27.06 -37.25
C SER A 469 -49.87 25.73 -37.99
N ASP A 470 -50.60 24.74 -37.45
CA ASP A 470 -51.40 23.69 -38.10
C ASP A 470 -50.72 22.74 -39.09
N GLU A 471 -50.78 21.43 -38.83
CA GLU A 471 -51.83 20.57 -39.40
C GLU A 471 -51.67 19.09 -38.98
N TYR A 472 -52.83 18.45 -38.85
CA TYR A 472 -53.07 17.03 -38.66
C TYR A 472 -52.36 16.14 -39.70
N SER A 473 -51.89 14.95 -39.30
CA SER A 473 -52.39 13.70 -39.91
C SER A 473 -51.95 12.45 -39.16
N ASP A 474 -52.94 11.57 -39.09
CA ASP A 474 -53.01 10.20 -38.60
C ASP A 474 -52.13 9.26 -39.44
N GLY A 475 -51.62 8.16 -38.85
CA GLY A 475 -50.75 7.22 -39.58
C GLY A 475 -50.26 6.04 -38.75
N THR A 476 -51.07 4.98 -38.80
CA THR A 476 -50.94 3.66 -38.17
C THR A 476 -49.79 2.80 -38.71
N GLU A 477 -49.41 1.77 -37.92
CA GLU A 477 -48.74 0.51 -38.32
C GLU A 477 -47.24 0.61 -38.71
N THR A 478 -46.33 -0.33 -38.42
CA THR A 478 -46.43 -1.77 -38.12
C THR A 478 -45.13 -2.23 -37.43
N ALA A 479 -45.24 -3.31 -36.65
CA ALA A 479 -44.14 -4.09 -36.12
C ALA A 479 -43.41 -4.89 -37.23
N VAL A 480 -42.08 -5.02 -37.15
CA VAL A 480 -41.34 -6.16 -37.70
C VAL A 480 -40.18 -6.52 -36.77
N VAL A 481 -40.23 -7.77 -36.33
CA VAL A 481 -39.19 -8.58 -35.68
C VAL A 481 -38.33 -9.24 -36.76
N GLN A 482 -37.02 -9.32 -36.55
CA GLN A 482 -36.04 -10.34 -37.01
C GLN A 482 -34.64 -9.68 -36.93
N GLU A 483 -33.57 -10.28 -36.42
CA GLU A 483 -33.24 -11.64 -35.97
C GLU A 483 -32.11 -11.56 -34.94
#